data_AF-A0A3M1XNC2-F1
#
_entry.id   AF-A0A3M1XNC2-F1
#
_cell.length_a   1.000
_cell.length_b   1.000
_cell.length_c   1.000
_cell.angle_alpha   90.00
_cell.angle_beta   90.00
_cell.angle_gamma   90.00
#
_symmetry.space_group_name_H-M   'P 1'
#
loop_
_entity.id
_entity.type
_entity.pdbx_description
1 polymer ?
#
loop_
_entity_poly.entity_id
_entity_poly.type
_entity_poly.pdbx_seq_one_letter_code
_entity_poly.pdbx_strand_id
1 'polypeptide(L)'
;MVKKVVITFVVLASLVVFFNASGVRAQDEDLGFEEAQELTIADPLEPWNRLMFRFNDRLYFWVLKPVAQGYSYILPQDVRVAIGNFFRNLLMPVRVVNCLLQGKLKGAGNELLRFAVNTTLGVYGFDDVAKREFNLNPYEEDLGQSLGHYGIGNGFYIVWPVLGPSTLRDTVG
;
A
#
# COMPACT_ATOMS: atom_id res chain seq x y z
N MET A 1 8.91 37.21 -61.97
CA MET A 1 8.98 35.74 -62.13
C MET A 1 8.85 35.00 -60.79
N VAL A 2 9.56 35.43 -59.74
CA VAL A 2 9.58 34.80 -58.41
C VAL A 2 8.21 34.63 -57.73
N LYS A 3 7.33 35.66 -57.76
CA LYS A 3 6.00 35.58 -57.11
C LYS A 3 5.09 34.47 -57.67
N LYS A 4 5.16 34.18 -58.98
CA LYS A 4 4.35 33.10 -59.60
C LYS A 4 4.84 31.71 -59.16
N VAL A 5 6.16 31.52 -59.06
CA VAL A 5 6.77 30.26 -58.61
C VAL A 5 6.41 29.95 -57.16
N VAL A 6 6.45 30.95 -56.27
CA VAL A 6 6.10 30.78 -54.86
C VAL A 6 4.63 30.40 -54.69
N ILE A 7 3.71 31.05 -55.44
CA ILE A 7 2.27 30.72 -55.36
C ILE A 7 2.01 29.30 -55.86
N THR A 8 2.63 28.88 -56.98
CA THR A 8 2.47 27.52 -57.49
C THR A 8 3.00 26.47 -56.50
N PHE A 9 4.14 26.74 -55.84
CA PHE A 9 4.71 25.83 -54.84
C PHE A 9 3.84 25.72 -53.58
N VAL A 10 3.29 26.84 -53.10
CA VAL A 10 2.38 26.86 -51.95
C VAL A 10 1.09 26.11 -52.26
N VAL A 11 0.49 26.33 -53.44
CA VAL A 11 -0.74 25.62 -53.85
C VAL A 11 -0.49 24.11 -54.01
N LEU A 12 0.66 23.72 -54.57
CA LEU A 12 1.05 22.30 -54.69
C LEU A 12 1.25 21.66 -53.31
N ALA A 13 1.90 22.36 -52.38
CA ALA A 13 2.10 21.89 -51.01
C ALA A 13 0.76 21.76 -50.27
N SER A 14 -0.17 22.71 -50.44
CA SER A 14 -1.52 22.64 -49.88
C SER A 14 -2.33 21.47 -50.45
N LEU A 15 -2.21 21.18 -51.76
CA LEU A 15 -2.85 20.04 -52.41
C LEU A 15 -2.29 18.69 -51.92
N VAL A 16 -0.99 18.58 -51.70
CA VAL A 16 -0.35 17.38 -51.13
C VAL A 16 -0.82 17.14 -49.70
N VAL A 17 -0.94 18.19 -48.89
CA VAL A 17 -1.50 18.08 -47.52
C VAL A 17 -2.97 17.66 -47.57
N PHE A 18 -3.76 18.20 -48.50
CA PHE A 18 -5.17 17.83 -48.66
C PHE A 18 -5.34 16.38 -49.11
N PHE A 19 -4.48 15.90 -50.02
CA PHE A 19 -4.50 14.51 -50.51
C PHE A 19 -4.05 13.51 -49.42
N ASN A 20 -3.06 13.88 -48.60
CA ASN A 20 -2.66 13.08 -47.43
C ASN A 20 -3.74 13.08 -46.33
N ALA A 21 -4.47 14.19 -46.15
CA ALA A 21 -5.56 14.29 -45.18
C ALA A 21 -6.76 13.38 -45.53
N SER A 22 -7.05 13.19 -46.83
CA SER A 22 -8.09 12.24 -47.28
C SER A 22 -7.72 10.76 -47.11
N GLY A 23 -6.44 10.44 -46.84
CA GLY A 23 -5.93 9.08 -46.69
C GLY A 23 -5.94 8.54 -45.25
N VAL A 24 -6.10 9.42 -44.25
CA VAL A 24 -6.21 8.99 -42.84
C VAL A 24 -7.68 8.73 -42.55
N ARG A 25 -8.14 7.52 -42.86
CA ARG A 25 -9.33 6.98 -42.19
C ARG A 25 -9.00 6.99 -40.71
N ALA A 26 -9.80 7.72 -39.92
CA ALA A 26 -9.84 7.53 -38.48
C ALA A 26 -10.09 6.03 -38.25
N GLN A 27 -9.02 5.31 -37.91
CA GLN A 27 -9.17 4.16 -37.05
C GLN A 27 -9.51 4.80 -35.72
N ASP A 28 -10.79 4.85 -35.43
CA ASP A 28 -11.26 4.96 -34.07
C ASP A 28 -10.62 3.76 -33.36
N GLU A 29 -9.46 3.98 -32.73
CA GLU A 29 -8.96 3.08 -31.70
C GLU A 29 -10.05 3.13 -30.64
N ASP A 30 -11.01 2.21 -30.78
CA ASP A 30 -11.77 1.66 -29.68
C ASP A 30 -10.72 1.15 -28.69
N LEU A 31 -10.19 2.05 -27.87
CA LEU A 31 -9.63 1.75 -26.57
C LEU A 31 -10.81 1.13 -25.82
N GLY A 32 -11.02 -0.16 -26.07
CA GLY A 32 -11.80 -1.03 -25.24
C GLY A 32 -11.15 -0.98 -23.88
N PHE A 33 -11.59 -0.02 -23.07
CA PHE A 33 -11.59 -0.18 -21.64
C PHE A 33 -12.40 -1.45 -21.44
N GLU A 34 -11.72 -2.60 -21.33
CA GLU A 34 -12.31 -3.79 -20.78
C GLU A 34 -12.99 -3.33 -19.50
N GLU A 35 -14.33 -3.31 -19.50
CA GLU A 35 -15.11 -3.05 -18.30
C GLU A 35 -14.52 -3.99 -17.28
N ALA A 36 -13.79 -3.43 -16.29
CA ALA A 36 -13.22 -4.21 -15.23
C ALA A 36 -14.41 -4.97 -14.63
N GLN A 37 -14.45 -6.29 -14.90
CA GLN A 37 -15.51 -7.14 -14.38
C GLN A 37 -15.62 -6.78 -12.90
N GLU A 38 -16.76 -6.23 -12.49
CA GLU A 38 -17.03 -6.00 -11.08
C GLU A 38 -17.02 -7.38 -10.45
N LEU A 39 -15.86 -7.77 -9.92
CA LEU A 39 -15.72 -8.93 -9.09
C LEU A 39 -16.54 -8.63 -7.85
N THR A 40 -17.82 -8.98 -7.88
CA THR A 40 -18.68 -8.94 -6.72
C THR A 40 -18.17 -10.01 -5.78
N ILE A 41 -17.19 -9.64 -4.96
CA ILE A 41 -16.71 -10.47 -3.85
C ILE A 41 -17.90 -10.63 -2.93
N ALA A 42 -18.47 -11.84 -2.89
CA ALA A 42 -19.57 -12.14 -2.00
C ALA A 42 -19.07 -12.00 -0.55
N ASP A 43 -19.56 -11.00 0.18
CA ASP A 43 -19.34 -10.83 1.61
C ASP A 43 -20.55 -11.40 2.37
N PRO A 44 -20.45 -12.61 2.95
CA PRO A 44 -21.56 -13.25 3.65
C PRO A 44 -22.03 -12.46 4.88
N LEU A 45 -21.19 -11.57 5.41
CA LEU A 45 -21.42 -10.82 6.64
C LEU A 45 -21.56 -9.30 6.39
N GLU A 46 -21.91 -8.89 5.17
CA GLU A 46 -22.10 -7.50 4.80
C GLU A 46 -22.94 -6.67 5.81
N PRO A 47 -24.12 -7.11 6.31
CA PRO A 47 -24.92 -6.31 7.22
C PRO A 47 -24.21 -6.07 8.57
N TRP A 48 -23.47 -7.07 9.06
CA TRP A 48 -22.66 -6.95 10.27
C TRP A 48 -21.48 -6.01 10.05
N ASN A 49 -20.76 -6.20 8.94
CA ASN A 49 -19.58 -5.42 8.59
C ASN A 49 -19.92 -3.95 8.42
N ARG A 50 -21.05 -3.62 7.78
CA ARG A 50 -21.55 -2.24 7.65
C ARG A 50 -21.97 -1.64 8.99
N LEU A 51 -22.60 -2.42 9.87
CA LEU A 51 -23.00 -1.95 11.20
C LEU A 51 -21.77 -1.61 12.04
N MET A 52 -20.79 -2.52 12.10
CA MET A 52 -19.56 -2.33 12.87
C MET A 52 -18.68 -1.24 12.27
N PHE A 53 -18.66 -1.10 10.94
CA PHE A 53 -18.00 0.01 10.27
C PHE A 53 -18.57 1.36 10.73
N ARG A 54 -19.89 1.52 10.77
CA ARG A 54 -20.52 2.76 11.27
C ARG A 54 -20.24 3.02 12.75
N PHE A 55 -20.18 1.97 13.56
CA PHE A 55 -19.78 2.08 14.97
C PHE A 55 -18.33 2.56 15.11
N ASN A 56 -17.40 1.93 14.39
CA ASN A 56 -15.98 2.28 14.40
C ASN A 56 -15.73 3.70 13.89
N ASP A 57 -16.44 4.11 12.83
CA ASP A 57 -16.35 5.46 12.27
C ASP A 57 -16.77 6.51 13.30
N ARG A 58 -17.90 6.28 14.00
CA ARG A 58 -18.33 7.16 15.09
C ARG A 58 -17.31 7.17 16.24
N LEU A 59 -16.85 6.01 16.68
CA LEU A 59 -15.86 5.92 17.74
C LEU A 59 -14.55 6.64 17.36
N TYR A 60 -14.15 6.57 16.08
CA TYR A 60 -12.99 7.27 15.55
C TYR A 60 -13.14 8.78 15.67
N PHE A 61 -14.23 9.35 15.16
CA PHE A 61 -14.41 10.80 15.17
C PHE A 61 -14.63 11.39 16.57
N TRP A 62 -15.35 10.68 17.44
CA TRP A 62 -15.75 11.20 18.74
C TRP A 62 -14.74 10.93 19.85
N VAL A 63 -13.96 9.85 19.76
CA VAL A 63 -13.05 9.43 20.84
C VAL A 63 -11.60 9.37 20.37
N LEU A 64 -11.29 8.55 19.36
CA LEU A 64 -9.89 8.33 18.96
C LEU A 64 -9.24 9.59 18.40
N LYS A 65 -9.93 10.32 17.53
CA LYS A 65 -9.41 11.54 16.89
C LYS A 65 -9.06 12.64 17.89
N PRO A 66 -9.94 13.08 18.82
CA PRO A 66 -9.57 14.10 19.80
C PRO A 66 -8.45 13.62 20.75
N VAL A 67 -8.46 12.34 21.15
CA VAL A 67 -7.37 11.76 21.96
C VAL A 67 -6.04 11.78 21.22
N ALA A 68 -6.02 11.39 19.95
CA ALA A 68 -4.82 11.41 19.12
C ALA A 68 -4.31 12.84 18.89
N GLN A 69 -5.21 13.80 18.71
CA GLN A 69 -4.87 15.22 18.62
C GLN A 69 -4.26 15.74 19.94
N GLY A 70 -4.85 15.42 21.09
CA GLY A 70 -4.28 15.76 22.40
C GLY A 70 -2.89 15.14 22.61
N TYR A 71 -2.72 13.86 22.27
CA TYR A 71 -1.43 13.18 22.31
C TYR A 71 -0.39 13.86 21.40
N SER A 72 -0.79 14.24 20.18
CA SER A 72 0.07 14.94 19.23
C SER A 72 0.44 16.36 19.63
N TYR A 73 -0.41 16.99 20.45
CA TYR A 73 -0.18 18.34 20.97
C TYR A 73 0.81 18.32 22.13
N ILE A 74 0.73 17.31 23.00
CA ILE A 74 1.60 17.17 24.18
C ILE A 74 3.00 16.67 23.80
N LEU A 75 3.09 15.69 22.89
CA LEU A 75 4.37 15.06 22.55
C LEU A 75 4.92 15.54 21.21
N PRO A 76 6.21 15.93 21.16
CA PRO A 76 6.86 16.32 19.91
C PRO A 76 6.93 15.12 18.95
N GLN A 77 7.07 15.42 17.66
CA GLN A 77 7.10 14.40 16.60
C GLN A 77 8.17 13.33 16.84
N ASP A 78 9.36 13.72 17.29
CA ASP A 78 10.49 12.81 17.50
C ASP A 78 10.18 11.74 18.55
N VAL A 79 9.55 12.11 19.66
CA VAL A 79 9.17 11.17 20.72
C VAL A 79 8.07 10.22 20.24
N ARG A 80 7.11 10.70 19.45
CA ARG A 80 6.05 9.86 18.88
C ARG A 80 6.61 8.80 17.92
N VAL A 81 7.56 9.21 17.08
CA VAL A 81 8.27 8.29 16.17
C VAL A 81 9.10 7.29 16.98
N ALA A 82 9.80 7.76 18.02
CA ALA A 82 10.62 6.90 18.84
C ALA A 82 9.81 5.80 19.55
N ILE A 83 8.66 6.15 20.11
CA ILE A 83 7.73 5.18 20.73
C ILE A 83 7.25 4.17 19.68
N GLY A 84 6.88 4.65 18.48
CA GLY A 84 6.49 3.77 17.38
C GLY A 84 7.59 2.80 16.95
N ASN A 85 8.84 3.27 16.87
CA ASN A 85 10.00 2.44 16.56
C ASN A 85 10.25 1.38 17.64
N PHE A 86 10.12 1.76 18.91
CA PHE A 86 10.30 0.85 20.04
C PHE A 86 9.31 -0.32 19.98
N PHE A 87 8.03 -0.05 19.78
CA PHE A 87 7.02 -1.11 19.63
C PHE A 87 7.24 -1.97 18.38
N ARG A 88 7.70 -1.39 17.27
CA ARG A 88 8.09 -2.17 16.09
C ARG A 88 9.27 -3.09 16.38
N ASN A 89 10.28 -2.62 17.11
CA ASN A 89 11.44 -3.41 17.52
C ASN A 89 11.03 -4.57 18.44
N LEU A 90 10.11 -4.33 19.37
CA LEU A 90 9.60 -5.37 20.28
C LEU A 90 8.86 -6.50 19.54
N LEU A 91 8.22 -6.20 18.41
CA LEU A 91 7.52 -7.18 17.57
C LEU A 91 8.44 -7.89 16.56
N MET A 92 9.69 -7.45 16.39
CA MET A 92 10.63 -8.07 15.42
C MET A 92 10.87 -9.57 15.67
N PRO A 93 11.06 -10.07 16.91
CA PRO A 93 11.26 -11.50 17.14
C PRO A 93 10.08 -12.36 16.63
N VAL A 94 8.86 -11.86 16.76
CA VAL A 94 7.66 -12.54 16.24
C VAL A 94 7.71 -12.60 14.70
N ARG A 95 8.09 -11.50 14.05
CA ARG A 95 8.28 -11.45 12.58
C ARG A 95 9.37 -12.39 12.11
N VAL A 96 10.48 -12.52 12.85
CA VAL A 96 11.56 -13.49 12.55
C VAL A 96 11.01 -14.91 12.56
N VAL A 97 10.22 -15.28 13.58
CA VAL A 97 9.59 -16.60 13.65
C VAL A 97 8.68 -16.82 12.44
N ASN A 98 7.86 -15.83 12.06
CA ASN A 98 7.00 -15.91 10.88
C ASN A 98 7.80 -16.05 9.57
N CYS A 99 8.89 -15.30 9.39
CA CYS A 99 9.80 -15.47 8.26
C CYS A 99 10.38 -16.89 8.20
N LEU A 100 10.75 -17.47 9.34
CA LEU A 100 11.26 -18.82 9.44
C LEU A 100 10.19 -19.86 9.10
N LEU A 101 8.95 -19.67 9.59
CA LEU A 101 7.81 -20.52 9.24
C LEU A 101 7.55 -20.49 7.72
N GLN A 102 7.69 -19.34 7.08
CA GLN A 102 7.57 -19.23 5.62
C GLN A 102 8.81 -19.69 4.84
N GLY A 103 9.86 -20.19 5.51
CA GLY A 103 11.12 -20.61 4.87
C GLY A 103 11.98 -19.45 4.30
N LYS A 104 11.65 -18.20 4.62
CA LYS A 104 12.33 -16.99 4.15
C LYS A 104 13.57 -16.67 5.01
N LEU A 105 14.63 -17.46 4.86
CA LEU A 105 15.88 -17.31 5.64
C LEU A 105 16.53 -15.92 5.50
N LYS A 106 16.51 -15.34 4.28
CA LYS A 106 17.03 -13.98 4.04
C LYS A 106 16.25 -12.91 4.81
N GLY A 107 14.92 -13.05 4.83
CA GLY A 107 14.03 -12.13 5.57
C GLY A 107 14.25 -12.25 7.08
N ALA A 108 14.30 -13.48 7.60
CA ALA A 108 14.58 -13.75 9.01
C ALA A 108 15.93 -13.19 9.46
N GLY A 109 16.99 -13.42 8.68
CA GLY A 109 18.32 -12.87 8.97
C GLY A 109 18.34 -11.35 8.97
N ASN A 110 17.66 -10.72 8.01
CA ASN A 110 17.56 -9.26 7.95
C ASN A 110 16.82 -8.68 9.17
N GLU A 111 15.66 -9.25 9.55
CA GLU A 111 14.92 -8.81 10.74
C GLU A 111 15.72 -9.01 12.04
N LEU A 112 16.48 -10.12 12.16
CA LEU A 112 17.39 -10.33 13.28
C LEU A 112 18.50 -9.29 13.34
N LEU A 113 19.12 -8.96 12.20
CA LEU A 113 20.15 -7.92 12.12
C LEU A 113 19.58 -6.56 12.49
N ARG A 114 18.39 -6.22 12.00
CA ARG A 114 17.67 -5.00 12.39
C ARG A 114 17.44 -4.95 13.89
N PHE A 115 16.93 -6.03 14.48
CA PHE A 115 16.67 -6.12 15.92
C PHE A 115 17.96 -5.93 16.72
N ALA A 116 19.05 -6.58 16.32
CA ALA A 116 20.35 -6.44 16.98
C ALA A 116 20.87 -4.99 16.90
N VAL A 117 20.85 -4.39 15.70
CA VAL A 117 21.33 -3.02 15.46
C VAL A 117 20.46 -1.98 16.19
N ASN A 118 19.13 -2.08 16.08
CA ASN A 118 18.22 -1.13 16.71
C ASN A 118 18.22 -1.27 18.23
N THR A 119 18.41 -2.47 18.77
CA THR A 119 18.51 -2.67 20.22
C THR A 119 19.84 -2.17 20.80
N THR A 120 20.94 -2.34 20.06
CA THR A 120 22.29 -1.93 20.53
C THR A 120 22.60 -0.46 20.25
N LEU A 121 22.47 -0.02 19.00
CA LEU A 121 22.81 1.33 18.55
C LEU A 121 21.60 2.28 18.58
N GLY A 122 20.40 1.75 18.41
CA GLY A 122 19.15 2.53 18.40
C GLY A 122 18.52 2.75 19.77
N VAL A 123 19.29 2.63 20.86
CA VAL A 123 18.83 2.79 22.25
C VAL A 123 17.59 1.91 22.51
N TYR A 124 17.74 0.58 22.52
CA TYR A 124 16.62 -0.36 22.70
C TYR A 124 15.52 -0.32 21.63
N GLY A 125 15.79 0.31 20.48
CA GLY A 125 14.86 0.41 19.35
C GLY A 125 14.03 1.68 19.32
N PHE A 126 14.34 2.70 20.15
CA PHE A 126 13.76 4.03 19.99
C PHE A 126 14.18 4.69 18.67
N ASP A 127 15.34 4.34 18.13
CA ASP A 127 15.81 4.82 16.83
C ASP A 127 15.99 3.68 15.82
N ASP A 128 15.59 3.91 14.57
CA ASP A 128 15.69 2.92 13.47
C ASP A 128 17.01 3.10 12.70
N VAL A 129 18.12 2.86 13.40
CA VAL A 129 19.49 2.97 12.88
C VAL A 129 19.72 1.98 11.73
N ALA A 130 19.12 0.78 11.82
CA ALA A 130 19.25 -0.26 10.80
C ALA A 130 18.73 0.20 9.42
N LYS A 131 17.65 0.97 9.39
CA LYS A 131 17.12 1.52 8.13
C LYS A 131 17.95 2.71 7.64
N ARG A 132 18.34 3.62 8.54
CA ARG A 132 19.02 4.88 8.19
C ARG A 132 20.45 4.68 7.72
N GLU A 133 21.21 3.82 8.41
CA GLU A 133 22.66 3.68 8.18
C GLU A 133 23.00 2.44 7.36
N PHE A 134 22.23 1.37 7.51
CA PHE A 134 22.51 0.07 6.87
C PHE A 134 21.56 -0.27 5.71
N ASN A 135 20.61 0.62 5.39
CA ASN A 135 19.59 0.42 4.35
C ASN A 135 18.84 -0.92 4.44
N LEU A 136 18.71 -1.46 5.66
CA LEU A 136 17.94 -2.68 5.90
C LEU A 136 16.46 -2.29 5.88
N ASN A 137 15.71 -2.78 4.90
CA ASN A 137 14.26 -2.58 4.80
C ASN A 137 13.50 -3.60 5.64
N PRO A 138 12.31 -3.27 6.20
CA PRO A 138 11.62 -4.17 7.11
C PRO A 138 10.82 -5.21 6.32
N TYR A 139 10.81 -6.44 6.80
CA TYR A 139 9.90 -7.51 6.38
C TYR A 139 8.76 -7.57 7.40
N GLU A 140 7.64 -6.95 7.06
CA GLU A 140 6.44 -6.94 7.90
C GLU A 140 5.65 -8.24 7.71
N GLU A 141 6.21 -9.33 8.22
CA GLU A 141 5.63 -10.68 8.13
C GLU A 141 4.85 -11.03 9.40
N ASP A 142 3.58 -11.38 9.24
CA ASP A 142 2.67 -11.78 10.31
C ASP A 142 2.28 -13.27 10.20
N LEU A 143 1.55 -13.76 11.21
CA LEU A 143 1.15 -15.15 11.25
C LEU A 143 0.03 -15.39 10.22
N GLY A 144 -0.81 -14.40 9.93
CA GLY A 144 -1.75 -14.41 8.80
C GLY A 144 -1.08 -14.73 7.45
N GLN A 145 -0.04 -13.98 7.07
CA GLN A 145 0.75 -14.24 5.86
C GLN A 145 1.43 -15.61 5.89
N SER A 146 1.89 -16.05 7.06
CA SER A 146 2.50 -17.37 7.23
C SER A 146 1.50 -18.50 6.97
N LEU A 147 0.27 -18.38 7.48
CA LEU A 147 -0.83 -19.30 7.18
C LEU A 147 -1.22 -19.24 5.70
N GLY A 148 -1.20 -18.04 5.11
CA GLY A 148 -1.40 -17.84 3.68
C GLY A 148 -0.38 -18.57 2.81
N HIS A 149 0.89 -18.58 3.21
CA HIS A 149 1.96 -19.30 2.53
C HIS A 149 1.69 -20.82 2.47
N TYR A 150 1.06 -21.38 3.49
CA TYR A 150 0.66 -22.79 3.55
C TYR A 150 -0.69 -23.11 2.89
N GLY A 151 -1.29 -22.15 2.18
CA GLY A 151 -2.51 -22.36 1.40
C GLY A 151 -3.81 -22.14 2.17
N ILE A 152 -3.75 -21.58 3.39
CA ILE A 152 -4.97 -21.14 4.10
C ILE A 152 -5.43 -19.82 3.46
N GLY A 153 -6.56 -19.88 2.75
CA GLY A 153 -7.19 -18.70 2.17
C GLY A 153 -7.60 -17.67 3.23
N ASN A 154 -7.86 -16.43 2.81
CA ASN A 154 -8.24 -15.33 3.71
C ASN A 154 -9.51 -15.64 4.54
N GLY A 155 -10.36 -16.57 4.08
CA GLY A 155 -11.64 -16.88 4.71
C GLY A 155 -12.67 -15.79 4.42
N PHE A 156 -13.62 -15.58 5.34
CA PHE A 156 -14.58 -14.50 5.24
C PHE A 156 -14.03 -13.19 5.79
N TYR A 157 -14.53 -12.07 5.24
CA TYR A 157 -14.22 -10.73 5.68
C TYR A 157 -15.08 -10.37 6.90
N ILE A 158 -14.46 -9.80 7.93
CA ILE A 158 -15.14 -9.39 9.15
C ILE A 158 -14.62 -8.04 9.63
N VAL A 159 -15.52 -7.15 10.03
CA VAL A 159 -15.17 -5.89 10.70
C VAL A 159 -15.37 -6.08 12.19
N TRP A 160 -14.25 -6.07 12.92
CA TRP A 160 -14.27 -6.11 14.38
C TRP A 160 -14.58 -4.74 14.97
N PRO A 161 -15.36 -4.67 16.06
CA PRO A 161 -15.52 -3.42 16.79
C PRO A 161 -14.17 -2.97 17.33
N VAL A 162 -13.87 -1.68 17.19
CA VAL A 162 -12.61 -1.01 17.59
C VAL A 162 -11.37 -1.40 16.77
N LEU A 163 -11.15 -2.69 16.51
CA LEU A 163 -9.97 -3.19 15.79
C LEU A 163 -9.99 -2.91 14.29
N GLY A 164 -11.18 -2.85 13.69
CA GLY A 164 -11.35 -2.51 12.28
C GLY A 164 -11.51 -3.72 11.34
N PRO A 165 -11.20 -3.55 10.04
CA PRO A 165 -11.40 -4.59 9.04
C PRO A 165 -10.32 -5.68 9.14
N SER A 166 -10.73 -6.95 9.10
CA SER A 166 -9.83 -8.09 9.15
C SER A 166 -10.39 -9.27 8.37
N THR A 167 -9.55 -10.25 8.09
CA THR A 167 -9.97 -11.54 7.53
C THR A 167 -9.97 -12.60 8.65
N LEU A 168 -10.68 -13.71 8.48
CA LEU A 168 -10.66 -14.78 9.48
C LEU A 168 -9.23 -15.25 9.79
N ARG A 169 -8.40 -15.37 8.74
CA ARG A 169 -7.00 -15.78 8.87
C ARG A 169 -6.18 -14.74 9.64
N ASP A 170 -6.29 -13.47 9.25
CA ASP A 170 -5.51 -12.37 9.86
C ASP A 170 -6.06 -11.97 11.25
N THR A 171 -7.24 -12.47 11.63
CA THR A 171 -7.75 -12.33 13.00
C THR A 171 -7.06 -13.30 13.96
N VAL A 172 -6.72 -14.51 13.47
CA VAL A 172 -6.10 -15.56 14.29
C VAL A 172 -4.58 -15.39 14.36
N GLY A 173 -3.98 -14.80 13.33
CA GLY A 173 -2.52 -14.64 13.22
C GLY A 173 -2.06 -13.22 13.08
#